data_AF-A0A9W6W6S2-F1
#
_entry.id   AF-A0A9W6W6S2-F1
#
_cell.length_a   1.000
_cell.length_b   1.000
_cell.length_c   1.000
_cell.angle_alpha   90.00
_cell.angle_beta   90.00
_cell.angle_gamma   90.00
#
_symmetry.space_group_name_H-M   'P 1'
#
loop_
_entity.id
_entity.type
_entity.pdbx_description
1 polymer ?
#
loop_
_entity_poly.entity_id
_entity_poly.type
_entity_poly.pdbx_seq_one_letter_code
_entity_poly.pdbx_strand_id
1 'polypeptide(L)'
;MSDSERNVTPTPADDLDGYDDLEDFDADGFLQEWQEADRTAVELIREALPDVVEATAPQEALATAVQRVREHLTDWPYRHLASAADWSRRLPADDETLWVQAAGALVSMHGESGLGSHEESSLMALQHADWAGAIIGLARAGVGTRAWPGDLFELADKCPEIEGSYEDDDREPIEFAFELMVPIWEALGALDEHRRLTPLGRWGLPRALAWAWDGSLDEE
;
A
#
# COMPACT_ATOMS: atom_id res chain seq x y z
N MET A 1 37.52 -28.39 -57.82
CA MET A 1 37.00 -29.76 -57.60
C MET A 1 37.40 -30.14 -56.18
N SER A 2 36.90 -29.44 -55.15
CA SER A 2 35.57 -29.59 -54.53
C SER A 2 35.26 -31.03 -54.19
N ASP A 3 35.56 -31.42 -52.95
CA ASP A 3 34.76 -32.38 -52.22
C ASP A 3 34.49 -31.80 -50.83
N SER A 4 33.20 -31.72 -50.51
CA SER A 4 32.63 -30.98 -49.39
C SER A 4 32.86 -31.70 -48.06
N GLU A 5 33.49 -31.00 -47.13
CA GLU A 5 33.31 -31.26 -45.70
C GLU A 5 31.84 -31.00 -45.34
N ARG A 6 31.16 -32.02 -44.84
CA ARG A 6 29.81 -31.91 -44.27
C ARG A 6 29.89 -31.08 -43.00
N ASN A 7 29.64 -29.79 -43.13
CA ASN A 7 29.34 -28.92 -42.01
C ASN A 7 27.95 -29.31 -41.48
N VAL A 8 27.91 -30.02 -40.36
CA VAL A 8 26.65 -30.29 -39.64
C VAL A 8 26.35 -29.04 -38.82
N THR A 9 25.58 -28.14 -39.40
CA THR A 9 24.91 -27.08 -38.65
C THR A 9 23.93 -27.75 -37.68
N PRO A 10 23.97 -27.50 -36.36
CA PRO A 10 22.87 -27.90 -35.50
C PRO A 10 21.67 -27.04 -35.87
N THR A 11 20.60 -27.68 -36.34
CA THR A 11 19.27 -27.08 -36.40
C THR A 11 18.85 -26.75 -34.96
N PRO A 12 18.37 -25.54 -34.65
CA PRO A 12 17.70 -25.31 -33.39
C PRO A 12 16.34 -26.00 -33.49
N ALA A 13 16.21 -27.16 -32.86
CA ALA A 13 14.94 -27.87 -32.74
C ALA A 13 14.54 -27.89 -31.27
N ASP A 14 13.47 -27.14 -30.98
CA ASP A 14 12.49 -27.38 -29.92
C ASP A 14 12.99 -27.71 -28.50
N ASP A 15 13.72 -26.78 -27.89
CA ASP A 15 13.74 -26.66 -26.41
C ASP A 15 12.69 -25.62 -25.97
N LEU A 16 11.41 -25.91 -26.27
CA LEU A 16 10.25 -25.21 -25.69
C LEU A 16 9.52 -26.07 -24.67
N ASP A 17 10.18 -27.07 -24.08
CA ASP A 17 9.66 -27.93 -22.99
C ASP A 17 9.70 -27.23 -21.60
N GLY A 18 9.46 -25.92 -21.57
CA GLY A 18 9.45 -25.11 -20.33
C GLY A 18 8.13 -24.38 -20.06
N TYR A 19 7.13 -24.52 -20.94
CA TYR A 19 5.85 -23.82 -20.84
C TYR A 19 4.68 -24.70 -20.36
N ASP A 20 4.89 -26.01 -20.17
CA ASP A 20 3.84 -26.92 -19.65
C ASP A 20 3.55 -26.69 -18.15
N ASP A 21 4.44 -26.04 -17.40
CA ASP A 21 4.28 -25.78 -15.95
C ASP A 21 3.31 -24.61 -15.63
N LEU A 22 2.82 -23.89 -16.65
CA LEU A 22 1.86 -22.80 -16.49
C LEU A 22 0.40 -23.25 -16.66
N GLU A 23 0.13 -24.45 -17.20
CA GLU A 23 -1.24 -24.96 -17.38
C GLU A 23 -1.85 -25.48 -16.05
N ASP A 24 -1.03 -25.78 -15.04
CA ASP A 24 -1.43 -26.23 -13.71
C ASP A 24 -1.35 -25.14 -12.62
N PHE A 25 -1.08 -23.88 -12.97
CA PHE A 25 -1.11 -22.77 -12.00
C PHE A 25 -2.56 -22.51 -11.56
N ASP A 26 -2.88 -22.87 -10.32
CA ASP A 26 -4.18 -22.59 -9.69
C ASP A 26 -4.31 -21.10 -9.34
N ALA A 27 -4.52 -20.28 -10.37
CA ALA A 27 -4.68 -18.83 -10.24
C ALA A 27 -5.86 -18.46 -9.32
N ASP A 28 -6.93 -19.25 -9.36
CA ASP A 28 -8.12 -19.05 -8.55
C ASP A 28 -7.83 -19.33 -7.06
N GLY A 29 -7.11 -20.42 -6.77
CA GLY A 29 -6.64 -20.74 -5.42
C GLY A 29 -5.70 -19.68 -4.86
N PHE A 30 -4.72 -19.23 -5.66
CA PHE A 30 -3.81 -18.15 -5.26
C PHE A 30 -4.54 -16.83 -4.97
N LEU A 31 -5.49 -16.44 -5.84
CA LEU A 31 -6.31 -15.26 -5.63
C LEU A 31 -7.17 -15.37 -4.36
N GLN A 32 -7.71 -16.55 -4.08
CA GLN A 32 -8.50 -16.79 -2.87
C GLN A 32 -7.64 -16.67 -1.60
N GLU A 33 -6.42 -17.22 -1.60
CA GLU A 33 -5.48 -17.07 -0.49
C GLU A 33 -5.10 -15.60 -0.26
N TRP A 34 -4.88 -14.85 -1.34
CA TRP A 34 -4.63 -13.41 -1.28
C TRP A 34 -5.81 -12.64 -0.65
N GLN A 35 -7.04 -12.89 -1.11
CA GLN A 35 -8.25 -12.26 -0.57
C GLN A 35 -8.52 -12.65 0.90
N GLU A 36 -8.12 -13.86 1.32
CA GLU A 36 -8.18 -14.25 2.73
C GLU A 36 -7.15 -13.47 3.57
N ALA A 37 -5.94 -13.26 3.05
CA ALA A 37 -4.92 -12.44 3.71
C ALA A 37 -5.39 -10.98 3.85
N ASP A 38 -5.94 -10.40 2.79
CA ASP A 38 -6.58 -9.07 2.80
C ASP A 38 -7.63 -8.97 3.91
N ARG A 39 -8.61 -9.88 3.91
CA ARG A 39 -9.68 -9.92 4.93
C ARG A 39 -9.15 -10.12 6.34
N THR A 40 -8.15 -10.98 6.53
CA THR A 40 -7.51 -11.21 7.83
C THR A 40 -6.83 -9.96 8.34
N ALA A 41 -6.13 -9.22 7.47
CA ALA A 41 -5.47 -7.97 7.84
C ALA A 41 -6.48 -6.87 8.22
N VAL A 42 -7.63 -6.80 7.54
CA VAL A 42 -8.72 -5.89 7.91
C VAL A 42 -9.30 -6.22 9.29
N GLU A 43 -9.58 -7.51 9.55
CA GLU A 43 -10.10 -7.97 10.84
C GLU A 43 -9.09 -7.67 11.96
N LEU A 44 -7.80 -7.87 11.71
CA LEU A 44 -6.73 -7.54 12.65
C LEU A 44 -6.74 -6.06 13.05
N ILE A 45 -6.85 -5.16 12.08
CA ILE A 45 -6.94 -3.71 12.34
C ILE A 45 -8.19 -3.39 13.16
N ARG A 46 -9.33 -4.00 12.82
CA ARG A 46 -10.62 -3.80 13.49
C ARG A 46 -10.55 -4.22 14.96
N GLU A 47 -9.99 -5.38 15.25
CA GLU A 47 -9.80 -5.90 16.62
C GLU A 47 -8.77 -5.08 17.41
N ALA A 48 -7.70 -4.65 16.76
CA ALA A 48 -6.59 -3.93 17.41
C ALA A 48 -6.93 -2.48 17.79
N LEU A 49 -7.90 -1.85 17.11
CA LEU A 49 -8.22 -0.43 17.21
C LEU A 49 -9.73 -0.12 17.36
N PRO A 50 -10.45 -0.71 18.34
CA PRO A 50 -11.90 -0.51 18.49
C PRO A 50 -12.28 0.97 18.65
N ASP A 51 -11.52 1.72 19.45
CA ASP A 51 -11.75 3.16 19.65
C ASP A 51 -11.58 4.01 18.37
N VAL A 52 -10.83 3.52 17.37
CA VAL A 52 -10.61 4.21 16.09
C VAL A 52 -11.68 3.83 15.08
N VAL A 53 -12.14 2.58 15.12
CA VAL A 53 -13.29 2.11 14.34
C VAL A 53 -14.53 2.90 14.74
N GLU A 54 -14.79 3.08 16.03
CA GLU A 54 -15.94 3.85 16.52
C GLU A 54 -15.81 5.37 16.34
N ALA A 55 -14.63 5.88 15.98
CA ALA A 55 -14.38 7.31 15.87
C ALA A 55 -15.04 7.93 14.63
N THR A 56 -15.69 9.08 14.81
CA THR A 56 -16.23 9.89 13.71
C THR A 56 -15.13 10.67 13.00
N ALA A 57 -15.26 10.87 11.68
CA ALA A 57 -14.31 11.65 10.90
C ALA A 57 -14.17 13.10 11.42
N PRO A 58 -12.94 13.65 11.52
CA PRO A 58 -12.73 15.05 11.85
C PRO A 58 -13.08 15.95 10.66
N GLN A 59 -14.37 16.28 10.53
CA GLN A 59 -15.01 16.89 9.34
C GLN A 59 -14.29 18.14 8.81
N GLU A 60 -13.85 19.06 9.67
CA GLU A 60 -13.16 20.28 9.24
C GLU A 60 -11.79 19.99 8.61
N ALA A 61 -11.04 19.06 9.21
CA ALA A 61 -9.73 18.65 8.69
C ALA A 61 -9.88 17.86 7.39
N LEU A 62 -10.86 16.97 7.34
CA LEU A 62 -11.21 16.20 6.14
C LEU A 62 -11.57 17.11 4.97
N ALA A 63 -12.52 18.03 5.15
CA ALA A 63 -12.94 18.96 4.11
C ALA A 63 -11.77 19.79 3.59
N THR A 64 -10.88 20.24 4.49
CA THR A 64 -9.67 20.99 4.11
C THR A 64 -8.71 20.12 3.28
N ALA A 65 -8.47 18.88 3.69
CA ALA A 65 -7.59 17.97 2.96
C ALA A 65 -8.15 17.61 1.58
N VAL A 66 -9.43 17.29 1.51
CA VAL A 66 -10.13 16.97 0.25
C VAL A 66 -10.11 18.15 -0.71
N GLN A 67 -10.34 19.37 -0.22
CA GLN A 67 -10.22 20.57 -1.04
C GLN A 67 -8.82 20.65 -1.68
N ARG A 68 -7.75 20.43 -0.91
CA ARG A 68 -6.37 20.44 -1.45
C ARG A 68 -6.16 19.35 -2.49
N VAL A 69 -6.65 18.13 -2.25
CA VAL A 69 -6.55 17.03 -3.23
C VAL A 69 -7.20 17.44 -4.54
N ARG A 70 -8.43 17.96 -4.50
CA ARG A 70 -9.18 18.39 -5.69
C ARG A 70 -8.48 19.54 -6.43
N GLU A 71 -7.86 20.48 -5.71
CA GLU A 71 -7.15 21.64 -6.29
C GLU A 71 -5.82 21.26 -6.93
N HIS A 72 -5.14 20.23 -6.41
CA HIS A 72 -3.76 19.91 -6.76
C HIS A 72 -3.56 18.56 -7.46
N LEU A 73 -4.62 17.93 -8.01
CA LEU A 73 -4.57 16.59 -8.62
C LEU A 73 -3.43 16.35 -9.64
N THR A 74 -2.92 17.40 -10.28
CA THR A 74 -1.83 17.30 -11.27
C THR A 74 -0.43 17.50 -10.69
N ASP A 75 -0.34 17.96 -9.45
CA ASP A 75 0.91 18.32 -8.79
C ASP A 75 1.48 17.11 -8.03
N TRP A 76 2.79 17.13 -7.76
CA TRP A 76 3.35 16.18 -6.80
C TRP A 76 2.91 16.58 -5.36
N PRO A 77 2.54 15.62 -4.49
CA PRO A 77 2.48 14.17 -4.73
C PRO A 77 1.13 13.69 -5.28
N TYR A 78 0.10 14.55 -5.34
CA TYR A 78 -1.29 14.20 -5.67
C TYR A 78 -1.50 13.46 -7.01
N ARG A 79 -0.70 13.78 -8.01
CA ARG A 79 -0.74 13.11 -9.33
C ARG A 79 -0.50 11.61 -9.23
N HIS A 80 0.36 11.17 -8.31
CA HIS A 80 0.70 9.76 -8.14
C HIS A 80 -0.47 9.00 -7.50
N LEU A 81 -1.13 9.62 -6.50
CA LEU A 81 -2.34 9.07 -5.87
C LEU A 81 -3.47 8.94 -6.89
N ALA A 82 -3.72 10.00 -7.67
CA ALA A 82 -4.82 10.03 -8.62
C ALA A 82 -4.64 9.01 -9.74
N SER A 83 -3.39 8.79 -10.15
CA SER A 83 -3.03 7.77 -11.15
C SER A 83 -3.15 6.36 -10.57
N ALA A 84 -2.60 6.12 -9.37
CA ALA A 84 -2.66 4.83 -8.70
C ALA A 84 -4.09 4.42 -8.30
N ALA A 85 -4.98 5.37 -8.00
CA ALA A 85 -6.40 5.13 -7.72
C ALA A 85 -7.28 5.05 -8.99
N ASP A 86 -6.70 5.12 -10.18
CA ASP A 86 -7.38 5.17 -11.49
C ASP A 86 -8.54 6.20 -11.57
N TRP A 87 -8.33 7.40 -11.01
CA TRP A 87 -9.32 8.48 -11.08
C TRP A 87 -9.42 9.15 -12.45
N SER A 88 -8.70 8.63 -13.45
CA SER A 88 -8.73 9.08 -14.85
C SER A 88 -10.15 9.09 -15.42
N ARG A 89 -11.02 8.18 -14.94
CA ARG A 89 -12.41 8.02 -15.39
C ARG A 89 -13.41 8.80 -14.54
N ARG A 90 -13.26 8.74 -13.21
CA ARG A 90 -14.18 9.38 -12.26
C ARG A 90 -13.51 9.61 -10.91
N LEU A 91 -13.50 10.86 -10.50
CA LEU A 91 -13.12 11.27 -9.14
C LEU A 91 -14.28 11.02 -8.16
N PRO A 92 -14.03 10.46 -6.97
CA PRO A 92 -15.03 10.38 -5.90
C PRO A 92 -15.64 11.74 -5.55
N ALA A 93 -16.97 11.79 -5.47
CA ALA A 93 -17.71 12.99 -5.06
C ALA A 93 -17.82 13.10 -3.54
N ASP A 94 -17.86 11.96 -2.86
CA ASP A 94 -17.86 11.88 -1.40
C ASP A 94 -16.45 12.15 -0.84
N ASP A 95 -16.38 12.97 0.21
CA ASP A 95 -15.12 13.48 0.75
C ASP A 95 -14.38 12.41 1.56
N GLU A 96 -15.10 11.59 2.33
CA GLU A 96 -14.51 10.47 3.08
C GLU A 96 -13.93 9.44 2.11
N THR A 97 -14.72 9.02 1.13
CA THR A 97 -14.27 8.12 0.06
C THR A 97 -13.06 8.67 -0.68
N LEU A 98 -13.09 9.95 -1.08
CA LEU A 98 -11.95 10.57 -1.77
C LEU A 98 -10.67 10.49 -0.93
N TRP A 99 -10.76 10.86 0.34
CA TRP A 99 -9.59 10.93 1.22
C TRP A 99 -9.04 9.53 1.53
N VAL A 100 -9.92 8.56 1.84
CA VAL A 100 -9.55 7.17 2.14
C VAL A 100 -8.84 6.53 0.95
N GLN A 101 -9.42 6.67 -0.25
CA GLN A 101 -8.79 6.19 -1.48
C GLN A 101 -7.44 6.87 -1.73
N ALA A 102 -7.33 8.20 -1.55
CA ALA A 102 -6.08 8.92 -1.74
C ALA A 102 -4.96 8.41 -0.82
N ALA A 103 -5.29 8.16 0.45
CA ALA A 103 -4.33 7.75 1.48
C ALA A 103 -3.85 6.31 1.31
N GLY A 104 -4.66 5.44 0.70
CA GLY A 104 -4.36 4.03 0.45
C GLY A 104 -3.89 3.73 -0.98
N ALA A 105 -3.94 4.70 -1.91
CA ALA A 105 -3.76 4.44 -3.35
C ALA A 105 -2.42 3.76 -3.72
N LEU A 106 -1.38 4.01 -2.94
CA LEU A 106 -0.06 3.39 -3.15
C LEU A 106 0.18 2.12 -2.32
N VAL A 107 -0.73 1.79 -1.41
CA VAL A 107 -0.75 0.51 -0.69
C VAL A 107 -1.27 -0.58 -1.62
N SER A 108 -2.34 -0.27 -2.38
CA SER A 108 -2.89 -1.15 -3.42
C SER A 108 -3.22 -0.33 -4.67
N MET A 109 -2.39 -0.48 -5.69
CA MET A 109 -2.45 0.31 -6.92
C MET A 109 -3.44 -0.32 -7.90
N HIS A 110 -4.49 0.44 -8.23
CA HIS A 110 -5.53 0.04 -9.20
C HIS A 110 -5.21 0.52 -10.63
N GLY A 111 -4.31 1.49 -10.75
CA GLY A 111 -3.76 2.00 -12.00
C GLY A 111 -2.24 2.16 -11.91
N GLU A 112 -1.63 2.67 -12.98
CA GLU A 112 -0.20 3.00 -12.97
C GLU A 112 0.07 4.16 -12.00
N SER A 113 1.03 4.05 -11.09
CA SER A 113 1.29 5.12 -10.11
C SER A 113 2.07 6.29 -10.70
N GLY A 114 2.77 6.06 -11.81
CA GLY A 114 3.71 7.00 -12.41
C GLY A 114 4.97 7.24 -11.57
N LEU A 115 5.21 6.43 -10.53
CA LEU A 115 6.50 6.33 -9.85
C LEU A 115 7.51 5.59 -10.74
N GLY A 116 8.79 5.64 -10.35
CA GLY A 116 9.80 4.81 -10.99
C GLY A 116 9.62 3.34 -10.61
N SER A 117 10.13 2.42 -11.45
CA SER A 117 9.97 0.99 -11.21
C SER A 117 10.60 0.51 -9.90
N HIS A 118 11.66 1.19 -9.43
CA HIS A 118 12.29 0.88 -8.16
C HIS A 118 11.35 1.24 -6.99
N GLU A 119 10.80 2.44 -7.01
CA GLU A 119 9.86 2.93 -6.00
C GLU A 119 8.58 2.08 -5.95
N GLU A 120 8.00 1.71 -7.10
CA GLU A 120 6.85 0.81 -7.14
C GLU A 120 7.19 -0.57 -6.58
N SER A 121 8.34 -1.14 -6.97
CA SER A 121 8.77 -2.45 -6.46
C SER A 121 8.97 -2.43 -4.96
N SER A 122 9.48 -1.33 -4.39
CA SER A 122 9.66 -1.18 -2.95
C SER A 122 8.33 -1.12 -2.20
N LEU A 123 7.31 -0.45 -2.74
CA LEU A 123 5.97 -0.43 -2.14
C LEU A 123 5.29 -1.80 -2.23
N MET A 124 5.42 -2.49 -3.38
CA MET A 124 4.87 -3.83 -3.59
C MET A 124 5.58 -4.92 -2.78
N ALA A 125 6.79 -4.65 -2.29
CA ALA A 125 7.54 -5.58 -1.44
C ALA A 125 7.04 -5.58 0.01
N LEU A 126 6.33 -4.53 0.45
CA LEU A 126 5.74 -4.49 1.79
C LEU A 126 4.61 -5.51 1.92
N GLN A 127 4.65 -6.27 3.00
CA GLN A 127 3.62 -7.23 3.36
C GLN A 127 2.47 -6.54 4.12
N HIS A 128 1.31 -7.19 4.18
CA HIS A 128 0.19 -6.74 5.02
C HIS A 128 0.61 -6.47 6.46
N ALA A 129 1.51 -7.31 7.00
CA ALA A 129 2.05 -7.18 8.34
C ALA A 129 2.81 -5.86 8.57
N ASP A 130 3.58 -5.40 7.59
CA ASP A 130 4.35 -4.15 7.68
C ASP A 130 3.40 -2.94 7.75
N TRP A 131 2.42 -2.91 6.85
CA TRP A 131 1.40 -1.88 6.81
C TRP A 131 0.53 -1.88 8.06
N ALA A 132 -0.03 -3.04 8.42
CA ALA A 132 -0.90 -3.19 9.58
C ALA A 132 -0.16 -2.84 10.87
N GLY A 133 1.04 -3.39 11.07
CA GLY A 133 1.87 -3.15 12.25
C GLY A 133 2.18 -1.67 12.45
N ALA A 134 2.65 -1.00 11.40
CA ALA A 134 2.96 0.43 11.46
C ALA A 134 1.73 1.27 11.78
N ILE A 135 0.59 1.04 11.11
CA ILE A 135 -0.62 1.84 11.29
C ILE A 135 -1.33 1.54 12.63
N ILE A 136 -1.37 0.28 13.07
CA ILE A 136 -1.87 -0.10 14.39
C ILE A 136 -1.02 0.57 15.47
N GLY A 137 0.31 0.41 15.41
CA GLY A 137 1.23 1.02 16.36
C GLY A 137 1.07 2.54 16.40
N LEU A 138 0.98 3.20 15.25
CA LEU A 138 0.84 4.65 15.12
C LEU A 138 -0.49 5.16 15.71
N ALA A 139 -1.61 4.54 15.33
CA ALA A 139 -2.94 4.92 15.80
C ALA A 139 -3.11 4.71 17.31
N ARG A 140 -2.49 3.63 17.84
CA ARG A 140 -2.46 3.30 19.27
C ARG A 140 -1.60 4.26 20.08
N ALA A 141 -0.43 4.64 19.56
CA ALA A 141 0.43 5.65 20.18
C ALA A 141 -0.24 7.04 20.22
N GLY A 142 -1.14 7.31 19.27
CA GLY A 142 -2.07 8.44 19.31
C GLY A 142 -1.59 9.70 18.59
N VAL A 143 -2.45 10.72 18.58
CA VAL A 143 -2.20 12.01 17.92
C VAL A 143 -0.92 12.66 18.48
N GLY A 144 -0.08 13.18 17.59
CA GLY A 144 1.21 13.78 17.91
C GLY A 144 2.39 12.79 17.87
N THR A 145 2.15 11.50 17.67
CA THR A 145 3.20 10.48 17.51
C THR A 145 4.02 10.75 16.25
N ARG A 146 5.34 10.60 16.37
CA ARG A 146 6.29 10.80 15.26
C ARG A 146 6.15 9.64 14.25
N ALA A 147 6.10 9.96 12.96
CA ALA A 147 5.89 9.01 11.87
C ALA A 147 6.98 9.16 10.79
N TRP A 148 8.25 9.22 11.19
CA TRP A 148 9.36 9.05 10.25
C TRP A 148 9.44 7.57 9.86
N PRO A 149 10.04 7.24 8.70
CA PRO A 149 10.15 5.85 8.24
C PRO A 149 10.66 4.88 9.29
N GLY A 150 11.76 5.22 9.97
CA GLY A 150 12.28 4.41 11.07
C GLY A 150 11.38 4.36 12.30
N ASP A 151 10.53 5.36 12.56
CA ASP A 151 9.53 5.25 13.61
C ASP A 151 8.42 4.25 13.22
N LEU A 152 8.01 4.26 11.94
CA LEU A 152 6.97 3.36 11.42
C LEU A 152 7.44 1.91 11.42
N PHE A 153 8.69 1.66 11.01
CA PHE A 153 9.32 0.35 11.15
C PHE A 153 9.32 -0.13 12.60
N GLU A 154 9.78 0.71 13.54
CA GLU A 154 9.82 0.36 14.97
C GLU A 154 8.43 0.11 15.57
N LEU A 155 7.40 0.78 15.05
CA LEU A 155 6.01 0.54 15.42
C LEU A 155 5.50 -0.81 14.88
N ALA A 156 5.88 -1.16 13.64
CA ALA A 156 5.57 -2.47 13.07
C ALA A 156 6.27 -3.61 13.83
N ASP A 157 7.58 -3.49 14.06
CA ASP A 157 8.39 -4.47 14.80
C ASP A 157 7.88 -4.72 16.22
N LYS A 158 7.37 -3.68 16.89
CA LYS A 158 6.85 -3.78 18.26
C LYS A 158 5.36 -4.07 18.34
N CYS A 159 4.70 -4.28 17.20
CA CYS A 159 3.26 -4.50 17.15
C CYS A 159 2.94 -5.93 17.65
N PRO A 160 2.26 -6.09 18.81
CA PRO A 160 2.01 -7.42 19.39
C PRO A 160 1.05 -8.27 18.55
N GLU A 161 0.30 -7.65 17.64
CA GLU A 161 -0.60 -8.31 16.70
C GLU A 161 0.14 -8.96 15.51
N ILE A 162 1.38 -8.56 15.24
CA ILE A 162 2.16 -9.07 14.11
C ILE A 162 2.96 -10.28 14.57
N GLU A 163 2.72 -11.43 13.93
CA GLU A 163 3.48 -12.64 14.16
C GLU A 163 4.77 -12.64 13.33
N GLY A 164 5.87 -13.06 13.96
CA GLY A 164 7.19 -13.11 13.32
C GLY A 164 8.19 -12.20 14.02
N SER A 165 9.38 -12.10 13.43
CA SER A 165 10.42 -11.17 13.85
C SER A 165 11.13 -10.67 12.61
N TYR A 166 11.37 -9.37 12.54
CA TYR A 166 12.18 -8.78 11.49
C TYR A 166 13.64 -9.19 11.64
N GLU A 167 14.28 -9.50 10.53
CA GLU A 167 15.73 -9.66 10.42
C GLU A 167 16.39 -8.28 10.22
N ASP A 168 17.70 -8.20 10.48
CA ASP A 168 18.43 -6.93 10.41
C ASP A 168 18.41 -6.31 9.00
N ASP A 169 18.26 -7.12 7.94
CA ASP A 169 18.21 -6.71 6.54
C ASP A 169 16.81 -6.35 6.04
N ASP A 170 15.74 -6.63 6.79
CA ASP A 170 14.37 -6.22 6.45
C ASP A 170 14.16 -4.71 6.64
N ARG A 171 14.92 -4.09 7.54
CA ARG A 171 14.72 -2.70 7.97
C ARG A 171 14.87 -1.69 6.82
N GLU A 172 15.95 -1.77 6.06
CA GLU A 172 16.26 -0.76 5.04
C GLU A 172 15.22 -0.74 3.90
N PRO A 173 14.79 -1.89 3.32
CA PRO A 173 13.72 -1.92 2.35
C PRO A 173 12.39 -1.36 2.86
N ILE A 174 12.01 -1.71 4.10
CA ILE A 174 10.74 -1.26 4.71
C ILE A 174 10.76 0.24 4.99
N GLU A 175 11.87 0.74 5.57
CA GLU A 175 12.04 2.18 5.78
C GLU A 175 12.00 2.94 4.46
N PHE A 176 12.63 2.45 3.39
CA PHE A 176 12.59 3.09 2.09
C PHE A 176 11.15 3.15 1.50
N ALA A 177 10.36 2.09 1.66
CA ALA A 177 8.96 2.13 1.24
C ALA A 177 8.14 3.18 2.04
N PHE A 178 8.38 3.29 3.35
CA PHE A 178 7.76 4.35 4.15
C PHE A 178 8.28 5.76 3.83
N GLU A 179 9.53 5.91 3.36
CA GLU A 179 10.04 7.19 2.84
C GLU A 179 9.20 7.74 1.67
N LEU A 180 8.64 6.84 0.86
CA LEU A 180 7.74 7.20 -0.25
C LEU A 180 6.35 7.62 0.25
N MET A 181 5.83 6.96 1.29
CA MET A 181 4.48 7.19 1.81
C MET A 181 4.35 8.41 2.73
N VAL A 182 5.36 8.68 3.56
CA VAL A 182 5.29 9.75 4.56
C VAL A 182 4.98 11.12 3.94
N PRO A 183 5.61 11.55 2.83
CA PRO A 183 5.27 12.82 2.19
C PRO A 183 3.84 12.86 1.62
N ILE A 184 3.29 11.71 1.23
CA ILE A 184 1.91 11.59 0.75
C ILE A 184 0.93 11.77 1.90
N TRP A 185 1.14 11.07 3.00
CA TRP A 185 0.32 11.21 4.20
C TRP A 185 0.41 12.61 4.80
N GLU A 186 1.57 13.26 4.73
CA GLU A 186 1.75 14.68 5.09
C GLU A 186 0.93 15.60 4.17
N ALA A 187 1.00 15.43 2.84
CA ALA A 187 0.22 16.22 1.90
C ALA A 187 -1.31 16.07 2.11
N LEU A 188 -1.76 14.87 2.43
CA LEU A 188 -3.15 14.54 2.75
C LEU A 188 -3.59 15.00 4.15
N GLY A 189 -2.68 15.53 4.96
CA GLY A 189 -2.95 15.99 6.33
C GLY A 189 -3.17 14.84 7.33
N ALA A 190 -2.84 13.60 6.97
CA ALA A 190 -2.74 12.51 7.93
C ALA A 190 -1.58 12.74 8.92
N LEU A 191 -0.51 13.38 8.43
CA LEU A 191 0.60 13.88 9.24
C LEU A 191 0.66 15.42 9.18
N ASP A 192 1.17 16.03 10.24
CA ASP A 192 1.48 17.47 10.27
C ASP A 192 2.86 17.78 9.65
N GLU A 193 3.23 19.07 9.62
CA GLU A 193 4.51 19.57 9.08
C GLU A 193 5.76 19.06 9.82
N HIS A 194 5.58 18.38 10.96
CA HIS A 194 6.64 17.73 11.73
C HIS A 194 6.57 16.20 11.62
N ARG A 195 5.77 15.70 10.66
CA ARG A 195 5.50 14.28 10.43
C ARG A 195 4.96 13.61 11.68
N ARG A 196 4.00 14.28 12.34
CA ARG A 196 3.29 13.72 13.49
C ARG A 196 1.86 13.40 13.13
N LEU A 197 1.35 12.29 13.66
CA LEU A 197 -0.01 11.83 13.43
C LEU A 197 -1.03 12.90 13.81
N THR A 198 -1.91 13.28 12.89
CA THR A 198 -3.03 14.19 13.16
C THR A 198 -4.29 13.42 13.57
N PRO A 199 -5.35 14.09 14.07
CA PRO A 199 -6.64 13.44 14.27
C PRO A 199 -7.20 12.81 12.98
N LEU A 200 -6.97 13.46 11.82
CA LEU A 200 -7.40 12.96 10.51
C LEU A 200 -6.63 11.69 10.14
N GLY A 201 -5.32 11.67 10.35
CA GLY A 201 -4.51 10.47 10.11
C GLY A 201 -4.89 9.32 11.05
N ARG A 202 -5.11 9.61 12.33
CA ARG A 202 -5.53 8.58 13.31
C ARG A 202 -6.85 7.93 12.91
N TRP A 203 -7.82 8.71 12.44
CA TRP A 203 -9.10 8.20 11.97
C TRP A 203 -8.98 7.47 10.63
N GLY A 204 -8.26 8.07 9.68
CA GLY A 204 -8.37 7.69 8.28
C GLY A 204 -7.33 6.68 7.79
N LEU A 205 -6.11 6.62 8.34
CA LEU A 205 -5.08 5.68 7.86
C LEU A 205 -5.51 4.20 8.02
N PRO A 206 -6.12 3.78 9.14
CA PRO A 206 -6.64 2.41 9.25
C PRO A 206 -7.73 2.11 8.20
N ARG A 207 -8.60 3.08 7.90
CA ARG A 207 -9.64 2.96 6.87
C ARG A 207 -9.05 2.89 5.47
N ALA A 208 -7.96 3.62 5.23
CA ALA A 208 -7.23 3.61 3.96
C ALA A 208 -6.58 2.24 3.69
N LEU A 209 -6.01 1.59 4.71
CA LEU A 209 -5.54 0.21 4.59
C LEU A 209 -6.69 -0.76 4.33
N ALA A 210 -7.79 -0.62 5.07
CA ALA A 210 -8.94 -1.50 4.85
C ALA A 210 -9.49 -1.38 3.42
N TRP A 211 -9.59 -0.15 2.90
CA TRP A 211 -9.97 0.07 1.50
C TRP A 211 -8.97 -0.52 0.51
N ALA A 212 -7.67 -0.40 0.76
CA ALA A 212 -6.63 -0.96 -0.11
C ALA A 212 -6.69 -2.49 -0.22
N TRP A 213 -7.29 -3.15 0.78
CA TRP A 213 -7.50 -4.60 0.86
C TRP A 213 -8.96 -4.99 0.59
N ASP A 214 -9.67 -4.21 -0.23
CA ASP A 214 -11.06 -4.45 -0.62
C ASP A 214 -12.06 -4.62 0.55
N GLY A 215 -11.72 -4.06 1.72
CA GLY A 215 -12.50 -4.13 2.95
C GLY A 215 -13.00 -2.77 3.45
N SER A 216 -13.69 -2.81 4.59
CA SER A 216 -14.20 -1.62 5.28
C SER A 216 -14.13 -1.79 6.79
N LEU A 217 -13.83 -0.70 7.51
CA LEU A 217 -13.93 -0.65 8.97
C LEU A 217 -15.30 -0.15 9.45
N ASP A 218 -16.10 0.45 8.56
CA ASP A 218 -17.33 1.16 8.91
C ASP A 218 -18.61 0.38 8.55
N GLU A 219 -18.48 -0.80 7.91
CA GLU A 219 -19.59 -1.68 7.55
C GLU A 219 -19.51 -3.03 8.30
N GLU A 220 -20.65 -3.46 8.87
CA GLU A 220 -21.02 -4.86 9.16
C GLU A 220 -22.14 -5.30 8.19
#